data_AF-A0A9E5G058-F1
#
_entry.id   AF-A0A9E5G058-F1
#
_cell.length_a   1.000
_cell.length_b   1.000
_cell.length_c   1.000
_cell.angle_alpha   90.00
_cell.angle_beta   90.00
_cell.angle_gamma   90.00
#
_symmetry.space_group_name_H-M   'P 1'
#
loop_
_entity.id
_entity.type
_entity.pdbx_description
1 polymer ?
#
loop_
_entity_poly.entity_id
_entity_poly.type
_entity_poly.pdbx_seq_one_letter_code
_entity_poly.pdbx_strand_id
1 'polypeptide(L)'
;MSGRMPAWVQYWALDQSTKHGHTVVTLRSEPNPALRVEAQIADLGRDIIRGRAEDAHDRLLVLVEQHPAIAHGWYQLGNAEMSLGQHVAAERAYAMARSLSPTDPRIVLMLGNAFQAQGRIEDAIAVFRTTVVLATDVQDDGLAASACFNLGNALVRGGRQAEAVVEFQRALQFDPEHVKAIEALKILGVSQTTR
;
A
#
# COMPACT_ATOMS: atom_id res chain seq x y z
N MET A 1 45.66 -11.21 -0.67
CA MET A 1 44.89 -11.06 -1.92
C MET A 1 43.43 -10.85 -1.56
N SER A 2 42.93 -9.61 -1.64
CA SER A 2 41.56 -9.24 -1.29
C SER A 2 40.62 -9.55 -2.46
N GLY A 3 40.02 -10.75 -2.45
CA GLY A 3 38.96 -11.09 -3.39
C GLY A 3 37.67 -10.34 -3.03
N ARG A 4 37.17 -9.49 -3.94
CA ARG A 4 35.79 -8.98 -3.83
C ARG A 4 34.84 -10.17 -3.87
N MET A 5 34.02 -10.32 -2.84
CA MET A 5 32.96 -11.32 -2.83
C MET A 5 31.92 -11.00 -3.93
N PRO A 6 31.41 -12.00 -4.67
CA PRO A 6 30.36 -11.81 -5.66
C PRO A 6 29.07 -11.21 -5.05
N ALA A 7 28.35 -10.39 -5.82
CA ALA A 7 27.14 -9.69 -5.36
C ALA A 7 26.04 -10.60 -4.81
N TRP A 8 26.00 -11.89 -5.19
CA TRP A 8 25.03 -12.86 -4.64
C TRP A 8 25.33 -13.28 -3.20
N VAL A 9 26.53 -13.04 -2.68
CA VAL A 9 26.92 -13.38 -1.30
C VAL A 9 26.32 -12.40 -0.28
N GLN A 10 25.93 -11.19 -0.69
CA GLN A 10 25.28 -10.20 0.19
C GLN A 10 23.83 -10.56 0.56
N TYR A 11 23.28 -11.64 -0.02
CA TYR A 11 21.89 -12.07 0.18
C TYR A 11 21.71 -13.17 1.25
N TRP A 12 22.79 -13.57 1.95
CA TRP A 12 22.76 -14.60 2.99
C TRP A 12 23.45 -14.11 4.28
N ALA A 13 22.85 -14.37 5.44
CA ALA A 13 23.50 -14.16 6.72
C ALA A 13 24.62 -15.20 6.92
N LEU A 14 25.87 -14.74 7.00
CA LEU A 14 27.05 -15.60 7.18
C LEU A 14 27.29 -15.83 8.68
N ASP A 15 27.44 -17.08 9.10
CA ASP A 15 28.02 -17.40 10.41
C ASP A 15 29.51 -17.69 10.22
N GLN A 16 30.37 -17.02 10.99
CA GLN A 16 31.81 -17.21 10.95
C GLN A 16 32.22 -18.10 12.13
N SER A 17 32.44 -19.38 11.89
CA SER A 17 33.12 -20.24 12.86
C SER A 17 34.53 -20.56 12.37
N THR A 18 35.52 -20.32 13.22
CA THR A 18 36.92 -20.64 12.92
C THR A 18 37.21 -22.06 13.39
N LYS A 19 37.38 -23.00 12.45
CA LYS A 19 37.96 -24.32 12.75
C LYS A 19 39.26 -24.47 11.96
N HIS A 20 40.35 -24.76 12.67
CA HIS A 20 41.67 -25.09 12.11
C HIS A 20 42.32 -24.02 11.21
N GLY A 21 42.15 -22.73 11.53
CA GLY A 21 42.86 -21.64 10.83
C GLY A 21 42.33 -21.28 9.43
N HIS A 22 41.24 -21.93 8.99
CA HIS A 22 40.52 -21.58 7.76
C HIS A 22 39.12 -21.09 8.11
N THR A 23 38.75 -19.90 7.62
CA THR A 23 37.38 -19.38 7.73
C THR A 23 36.49 -20.16 6.76
N VAL A 24 35.68 -21.07 7.28
CA VAL A 24 34.68 -21.78 6.48
C VAL A 24 33.39 -20.97 6.51
N VAL A 25 33.07 -20.33 5.38
CA VAL A 25 31.80 -19.63 5.18
C VAL A 25 30.77 -20.69 4.77
N THR A 26 29.84 -21.03 5.66
CA THR A 26 28.72 -21.92 5.33
C THR A 26 27.50 -21.09 4.92
N LEU A 27 26.93 -21.39 3.77
CA LEU A 27 25.63 -20.86 3.36
C LEU A 27 24.57 -21.50 4.26
N ARG A 28 23.78 -20.70 5.01
CA ARG A 28 22.56 -21.23 5.63
C ARG A 28 21.66 -21.77 4.52
N SER A 29 21.19 -23.00 4.64
CA SER A 29 20.26 -23.62 3.69
C SER A 29 18.84 -23.02 3.77
N GLU A 30 18.53 -22.29 4.84
CA GLU A 30 17.21 -21.70 5.04
C GLU A 30 17.21 -20.18 4.86
N PRO A 31 16.23 -19.63 4.11
CA PRO A 31 16.06 -18.19 3.99
C PRO A 31 15.78 -17.57 5.36
N ASN A 32 16.28 -16.35 5.56
CA ASN A 32 16.08 -15.55 6.77
C ASN A 32 14.60 -15.63 7.24
N PRO A 33 14.32 -16.02 8.51
CA PRO A 33 12.95 -16.17 9.00
C PRO A 33 12.05 -14.96 8.73
N ALA A 34 12.58 -13.73 8.78
CA ALA A 34 11.84 -12.53 8.43
C ALA A 34 11.41 -12.49 6.96
N LEU A 35 12.28 -12.94 6.04
CA LEU A 35 11.95 -13.05 4.61
C LEU A 35 10.89 -14.12 4.34
N ARG A 36 10.85 -15.18 5.15
CA ARG A 36 9.80 -16.21 5.06
C ARG A 36 8.43 -15.64 5.43
N VAL A 37 8.36 -14.86 6.50
CA VAL A 37 7.11 -14.21 6.94
C VAL A 37 6.62 -13.20 5.91
N GLU A 38 7.52 -12.36 5.38
CA GLU A 38 7.18 -11.41 4.31
C GLU A 38 6.62 -12.09 3.06
N ALA A 39 7.21 -13.22 2.65
CA ALA A 39 6.70 -14.00 1.52
C ALA A 39 5.29 -14.57 1.83
N GLN A 40 5.08 -15.08 3.04
CA GLN A 40 3.75 -15.57 3.45
C GLN A 40 2.70 -14.45 3.43
N ILE A 41 3.03 -13.26 3.94
CA ILE A 41 2.14 -12.09 3.90
C ILE A 41 1.82 -11.72 2.45
N ALA A 42 2.81 -11.70 1.56
CA ALA A 42 2.61 -11.41 0.15
C ALA A 42 1.69 -12.44 -0.54
N ASP A 43 1.83 -13.72 -0.19
CA ASP A 43 0.98 -14.81 -0.71
C ASP A 43 -0.47 -14.60 -0.28
N LEU A 44 -0.70 -14.29 0.99
CA LEU A 44 -2.02 -13.98 1.54
C LEU A 44 -2.62 -12.73 0.88
N GLY A 45 -1.81 -11.71 0.59
CA GLY A 45 -2.23 -10.55 -0.20
C GLY A 45 -2.81 -10.93 -1.57
N ARG A 46 -2.20 -11.92 -2.25
CA ARG A 46 -2.72 -12.42 -3.53
C ARG A 46 -3.98 -13.26 -3.36
N ASP A 47 -4.15 -13.94 -2.24
CA ASP A 47 -5.34 -14.72 -1.93
C ASP A 47 -6.57 -13.84 -1.69
N ILE A 48 -6.40 -12.67 -1.07
CA ILE A 48 -7.45 -11.64 -0.94
C ILE A 48 -7.97 -11.25 -2.33
N ILE A 49 -7.07 -10.93 -3.27
CA ILE A 49 -7.43 -10.55 -4.65
C ILE A 49 -8.18 -11.69 -5.38
N ARG A 50 -7.91 -12.95 -5.02
CA ARG A 50 -8.57 -14.13 -5.58
C ARG A 50 -9.90 -14.47 -4.89
N GLY A 51 -10.38 -13.60 -4.00
CA GLY A 51 -11.65 -13.78 -3.27
C GLY A 51 -11.55 -14.70 -2.05
N ARG A 52 -10.35 -15.13 -1.65
CA ARG A 52 -10.13 -15.91 -0.41
C ARG A 52 -9.79 -14.99 0.75
N ALA A 53 -10.59 -13.95 0.95
CA ALA A 53 -10.32 -12.92 1.95
C ALA A 53 -10.48 -13.43 3.39
N GLU A 54 -11.42 -14.34 3.64
CA GLU A 54 -11.67 -14.93 4.97
C GLU A 54 -10.46 -15.75 5.45
N ASP A 55 -10.02 -16.74 4.66
CA ASP A 55 -8.83 -17.55 4.98
C ASP A 55 -7.57 -16.68 5.13
N ALA A 56 -7.43 -15.65 4.29
CA ALA A 56 -6.30 -14.74 4.35
C ALA A 56 -6.32 -13.89 5.62
N HIS A 57 -7.49 -13.37 5.99
CA HIS A 57 -7.70 -12.62 7.23
C HIS A 57 -7.25 -13.43 8.45
N ASP A 58 -7.75 -14.65 8.61
CA ASP A 58 -7.46 -15.47 9.80
C ASP A 58 -5.96 -15.78 9.94
N ARG A 59 -5.30 -16.06 8.81
CA ARG A 59 -3.86 -16.28 8.79
C ARG A 59 -3.06 -15.01 9.03
N LEU A 60 -3.53 -13.87 8.51
CA LEU A 60 -2.90 -12.56 8.74
C LEU A 60 -3.01 -12.13 10.20
N LEU A 61 -4.13 -12.38 10.87
CA LEU A 61 -4.30 -12.12 12.30
C LEU A 61 -3.21 -12.81 13.13
N VAL A 62 -3.01 -14.11 12.91
CA VAL A 62 -1.94 -14.86 13.61
C VAL A 62 -0.56 -14.29 13.31
N LEU A 63 -0.30 -13.90 12.04
CA LEU A 63 1.00 -13.35 11.65
C LEU A 63 1.28 -11.99 12.28
N VAL A 64 0.29 -11.08 12.36
CA VAL A 64 0.50 -9.77 12.98
C VAL A 64 0.64 -9.85 14.49
N GLU A 65 0.03 -10.86 15.14
CA GLU A 65 0.24 -11.13 16.57
C GLU A 65 1.65 -11.65 16.86
N GLN A 66 2.16 -12.55 16.02
CA GLN A 66 3.50 -13.11 16.17
C GLN A 66 4.60 -12.13 15.74
N HIS A 67 4.31 -11.28 14.77
CA HIS A 67 5.25 -10.36 14.16
C HIS A 67 4.68 -8.93 14.04
N PRO A 68 4.37 -8.26 15.17
CA PRO A 68 3.65 -6.99 15.17
C PRO A 68 4.42 -5.81 14.56
N ALA A 69 5.75 -5.94 14.40
CA ALA A 69 6.59 -4.90 13.83
C ALA A 69 6.61 -4.89 12.28
N ILE A 70 5.96 -5.84 11.62
CA ILE A 70 5.94 -5.93 10.15
C ILE A 70 4.76 -5.13 9.60
N ALA A 71 5.03 -3.93 9.08
CA ALA A 71 4.01 -3.03 8.53
C ALA A 71 3.17 -3.69 7.40
N HIS A 72 3.81 -4.50 6.56
CA HIS A 72 3.16 -5.19 5.45
C HIS A 72 2.06 -6.16 5.92
N GLY A 73 2.23 -6.82 7.07
CA GLY A 73 1.23 -7.73 7.64
C GLY A 73 -0.04 -6.98 8.01
N TRP A 74 0.11 -5.86 8.72
CA TRP A 74 -1.01 -4.98 9.08
C TRP A 74 -1.68 -4.36 7.86
N TYR A 75 -0.91 -4.00 6.83
CA TYR A 75 -1.44 -3.51 5.57
C TYR A 75 -2.31 -4.56 4.85
N GLN A 76 -1.85 -5.80 4.75
CA GLN A 76 -2.64 -6.87 4.13
C GLN A 76 -3.85 -7.26 4.97
N LEU A 77 -3.75 -7.23 6.30
CA LEU A 77 -4.89 -7.44 7.17
C LEU A 77 -5.97 -6.38 6.89
N GLY A 78 -5.58 -5.11 6.79
CA GLY A 78 -6.49 -4.04 6.39
C GLY A 78 -7.15 -4.29 5.03
N ASN A 79 -6.40 -4.81 4.04
CA ASN A 79 -6.97 -5.17 2.74
C ASN A 79 -7.99 -6.30 2.83
N ALA A 80 -7.73 -7.31 3.67
CA ALA A 80 -8.66 -8.42 3.89
C ALA A 80 -9.96 -7.90 4.53
N GLU A 81 -9.83 -7.09 5.59
CA GLU A 81 -10.95 -6.45 6.30
C GLU A 81 -11.77 -5.53 5.37
N MET A 82 -11.12 -4.79 4.47
CA MET A 82 -11.81 -4.00 3.43
C MET A 82 -12.60 -4.90 2.48
N SER A 83 -12.02 -6.02 2.04
CA SER A 83 -12.70 -7.00 1.17
C SER A 83 -13.88 -7.68 1.86
N LEU A 84 -13.85 -7.80 3.18
CA LEU A 84 -14.92 -8.37 4.00
C LEU A 84 -15.96 -7.34 4.44
N GLY A 85 -15.79 -6.05 4.08
CA GLY A 85 -16.70 -4.96 4.48
C GLY A 85 -16.51 -4.49 5.92
N GLN A 86 -15.46 -4.93 6.61
CA GLN A 86 -15.16 -4.62 8.01
C GLN A 86 -14.36 -3.31 8.12
N HIS A 87 -14.95 -2.20 7.65
CA HIS A 87 -14.23 -0.94 7.44
C HIS A 87 -13.59 -0.33 8.70
N VAL A 88 -14.18 -0.53 9.87
CA VAL A 88 -13.64 -0.04 11.16
C VAL A 88 -12.41 -0.86 11.58
N ALA A 89 -12.41 -2.17 11.32
CA ALA A 89 -11.25 -3.02 11.58
C ALA A 89 -10.11 -2.73 10.58
N ALA A 90 -10.45 -2.51 9.31
CA ALA A 90 -9.51 -2.05 8.30
C ALA A 90 -8.82 -0.73 8.69
N GLU A 91 -9.57 0.27 9.20
CA GLU A 91 -9.00 1.52 9.72
C GLU A 91 -7.93 1.26 10.79
N ARG A 92 -8.23 0.39 11.77
CA ARG A 92 -7.26 0.05 12.83
C ARG A 92 -6.02 -0.62 12.28
N ALA A 93 -6.18 -1.57 11.36
CA ALA A 93 -5.07 -2.28 10.74
C ALA A 93 -4.18 -1.32 9.92
N TYR A 94 -4.76 -0.45 9.10
CA TYR A 94 -4.01 0.55 8.35
C TYR A 94 -3.37 1.61 9.25
N ALA A 95 -4.01 2.01 10.35
CA ALA A 95 -3.42 2.90 11.33
C ALA A 95 -2.17 2.27 11.98
N MET A 96 -2.22 0.98 12.30
CA MET A 96 -1.05 0.24 12.80
C MET A 96 0.06 0.17 11.74
N ALA A 97 -0.28 -0.19 10.50
CA ALA A 97 0.67 -0.24 9.39
C ALA A 97 1.35 1.14 9.17
N ARG A 98 0.56 2.23 9.26
CA ARG A 98 1.06 3.60 9.15
C ARG A 98 1.99 3.97 10.30
N SER A 99 1.72 3.51 11.52
CA SER A 99 2.61 3.79 12.66
C SER A 99 4.01 3.18 12.47
N LEU A 100 4.07 2.05 11.76
CA LEU A 100 5.31 1.33 11.44
C LEU A 100 5.98 1.86 10.16
N SER A 101 5.22 2.47 9.25
CA SER A 101 5.71 3.03 7.98
C SER A 101 4.98 4.34 7.65
N PRO A 102 5.33 5.44 8.35
CA PRO A 102 4.55 6.69 8.32
C PRO A 102 4.61 7.44 7.00
N THR A 103 5.61 7.16 6.18
CA THR A 103 5.86 7.82 4.90
C THR A 103 5.42 7.00 3.70
N ASP A 104 4.79 5.83 3.89
CA ASP A 104 4.30 5.03 2.76
C ASP A 104 2.94 5.57 2.27
N PRO A 105 2.89 6.23 1.10
CA PRO A 105 1.64 6.81 0.60
C PRO A 105 0.57 5.77 0.29
N ARG A 106 0.93 4.50 0.04
CA ARG A 106 -0.02 3.43 -0.27
C ARG A 106 -0.86 3.08 0.96
N ILE A 107 -0.24 3.05 2.14
CA ILE A 107 -0.93 2.81 3.41
C ILE A 107 -1.89 3.96 3.70
N VAL A 108 -1.44 5.21 3.50
CA VAL A 108 -2.26 6.41 3.71
C VAL A 108 -3.45 6.43 2.74
N LEU A 109 -3.25 6.07 1.47
CA LEU A 109 -4.35 5.92 0.49
C LEU A 109 -5.40 4.93 0.98
N MET A 110 -4.99 3.76 1.47
CA MET A 110 -5.93 2.73 1.93
C MET A 110 -6.69 3.16 3.19
N LEU A 111 -6.05 3.90 4.10
CA LEU A 111 -6.75 4.50 5.25
C LEU A 111 -7.85 5.48 4.79
N GLY A 112 -7.59 6.29 3.76
CA GLY A 112 -8.59 7.18 3.15
C GLY A 112 -9.77 6.41 2.56
N ASN A 113 -9.48 5.27 1.89
CA ASN A 113 -10.53 4.39 1.37
C ASN A 113 -11.39 3.81 2.50
N ALA A 114 -10.79 3.42 3.62
CA ALA A 114 -11.52 2.93 4.79
C ALA A 114 -12.45 4.01 5.37
N PHE A 115 -11.99 5.26 5.50
CA PHE A 115 -12.85 6.38 5.93
C PHE A 115 -14.00 6.63 4.96
N GLN A 116 -13.72 6.62 3.65
CA GLN A 116 -14.76 6.82 2.65
C GLN A 116 -15.82 5.70 2.69
N ALA A 117 -15.41 4.45 2.93
CA ALA A 117 -16.32 3.32 3.06
C ALA A 117 -17.20 3.40 4.33
N GLN A 118 -16.67 4.00 5.40
CA GLN A 118 -17.44 4.33 6.61
C GLN A 118 -18.36 5.55 6.46
N GLY A 119 -18.32 6.26 5.32
CA GLY A 119 -19.05 7.51 5.13
C GLY A 119 -18.43 8.72 5.86
N ARG A 120 -17.22 8.58 6.40
CA ARG A 120 -16.45 9.67 7.03
C ARG A 120 -15.75 10.50 5.96
N ILE A 121 -16.55 11.27 5.22
CA ILE A 121 -16.12 11.93 3.97
C ILE A 121 -15.02 12.98 4.22
N GLU A 122 -15.14 13.82 5.23
CA GLU A 122 -14.13 14.86 5.50
C GLU A 122 -12.78 14.26 5.95
N ASP A 123 -12.81 13.17 6.72
CA ASP A 123 -11.60 12.45 7.10
C ASP A 123 -10.93 11.83 5.86
N ALA A 124 -11.72 11.26 4.95
CA ALA A 124 -11.21 10.72 3.69
C ALA A 124 -10.57 11.82 2.82
N ILE A 125 -11.20 12.99 2.70
CA ILE A 125 -10.67 14.16 1.97
C ILE A 125 -9.31 14.58 2.55
N ALA A 126 -9.20 14.72 3.88
CA ALA A 126 -7.96 15.11 4.54
C ALA A 126 -6.83 14.09 4.29
N VAL A 127 -7.16 12.80 4.37
CA VAL A 127 -6.21 11.72 4.13
C VAL A 127 -5.77 11.68 2.66
N PHE A 128 -6.68 11.76 1.70
CA PHE A 128 -6.32 11.74 0.28
C PHE A 128 -5.47 12.94 -0.13
N ARG A 129 -5.72 14.13 0.44
CA ARG A 129 -4.84 15.29 0.24
C ARG A 129 -3.41 15.00 0.70
N THR A 130 -3.26 14.33 1.84
CA THR A 130 -1.95 13.92 2.36
C THR A 130 -1.32 12.85 1.45
N THR A 131 -2.10 11.90 0.94
CA THR A 131 -1.62 10.90 -0.02
C THR A 131 -1.07 11.55 -1.29
N VAL A 132 -1.74 12.55 -1.86
CA VAL A 132 -1.24 13.25 -3.06
C VAL A 132 0.13 13.86 -2.82
N VAL A 133 0.32 14.53 -1.67
CA VAL A 133 1.63 15.11 -1.30
C VAL A 133 2.69 14.03 -1.20
N LEU A 134 2.43 12.98 -0.41
CA LEU A 134 3.40 11.88 -0.23
C LEU A 134 3.70 11.14 -1.53
N ALA A 135 2.71 10.93 -2.40
CA ALA A 135 2.89 10.27 -3.69
C ALA A 135 3.76 11.11 -4.64
N THR A 136 3.56 12.44 -4.67
CA THR A 136 4.42 13.35 -5.42
C THR A 136 5.84 13.40 -4.83
N ASP A 137 5.99 13.39 -3.51
CA ASP A 137 7.29 13.40 -2.84
C ASP A 137 8.13 12.16 -3.19
N VAL A 138 7.48 10.99 -3.32
CA VAL A 138 8.14 9.74 -3.78
C VAL A 138 8.15 9.56 -5.30
N GLN A 139 7.66 10.55 -6.06
CA GLN A 139 7.63 10.56 -7.53
C GLN A 139 6.86 9.37 -8.13
N ASP A 140 5.76 8.95 -7.49
CA ASP A 140 4.86 7.91 -7.99
C ASP A 140 3.61 8.56 -8.62
N ASP A 141 3.72 8.88 -9.92
CA ASP A 141 2.65 9.53 -10.68
C ASP A 141 1.38 8.67 -10.75
N GLY A 142 1.51 7.33 -10.81
CA GLY A 142 0.35 6.43 -10.85
C GLY A 142 -0.44 6.46 -9.54
N LEU A 143 0.28 6.49 -8.41
CA LEU A 143 -0.33 6.65 -7.10
C LEU A 143 -0.90 8.06 -6.90
N ALA A 144 -0.20 9.10 -7.38
CA ALA A 144 -0.67 10.48 -7.33
C ALA A 144 -1.97 10.66 -8.15
N ALA A 145 -2.05 10.06 -9.34
CA ALA A 145 -3.26 10.02 -10.16
C ALA A 145 -4.41 9.33 -9.41
N SER A 146 -4.15 8.16 -8.83
CA SER A 146 -5.14 7.39 -8.05
C SER A 146 -5.64 8.16 -6.82
N ALA A 147 -4.73 8.86 -6.13
CA ALA A 147 -5.06 9.68 -4.97
C ALA A 147 -5.89 10.91 -5.33
N CYS A 148 -5.54 11.62 -6.41
CA CYS A 148 -6.33 12.73 -6.96
C CYS A 148 -7.74 12.26 -7.37
N PHE A 149 -7.85 11.11 -8.03
CA PHE A 149 -9.14 10.51 -8.38
C PHE A 149 -9.99 10.18 -7.15
N ASN A 150 -9.40 9.55 -6.13
CA ASN A 150 -10.11 9.23 -4.89
C ASN A 150 -10.51 10.48 -4.11
N LEU A 151 -9.67 11.51 -4.08
CA LEU A 151 -10.00 12.82 -3.52
C LEU A 151 -11.19 13.44 -4.26
N GLY A 152 -11.19 13.42 -5.60
CA GLY A 152 -12.31 13.88 -6.40
C GLY A 152 -13.62 13.16 -6.07
N ASN A 153 -13.59 11.83 -5.93
CA ASN A 153 -14.76 11.05 -5.53
C ASN A 153 -15.26 11.42 -4.12
N ALA A 154 -14.36 11.59 -3.16
CA ALA A 154 -14.72 12.01 -1.81
C ALA A 154 -15.35 13.42 -1.82
N LEU A 155 -14.80 14.36 -2.60
CA LEU A 155 -15.33 15.71 -2.77
C LEU A 155 -16.73 15.69 -3.40
N VAL A 156 -17.00 14.86 -4.41
CA VAL A 156 -18.36 14.69 -4.97
C VAL A 156 -19.32 14.21 -3.88
N ARG A 157 -18.93 13.20 -3.09
CA ARG A 157 -19.76 12.69 -1.98
C ARG A 157 -20.02 13.74 -0.90
N GLY A 158 -19.08 14.67 -0.71
CA GLY A 158 -19.22 15.82 0.17
C GLY A 158 -19.98 17.01 -0.43
N GLY A 159 -20.50 16.90 -1.66
CA GLY A 159 -21.21 17.98 -2.36
C GLY A 159 -20.32 19.07 -2.96
N ARG A 160 -18.99 18.88 -2.98
CA ARG A 160 -17.97 19.84 -3.42
C ARG A 160 -17.57 19.58 -4.88
N GLN A 161 -18.54 19.58 -5.78
CA GLN A 161 -18.36 19.15 -7.17
C GLN A 161 -17.34 20.00 -7.95
N ALA A 162 -17.30 21.31 -7.72
CA ALA A 162 -16.33 22.20 -8.39
C ALA A 162 -14.87 21.83 -8.04
N GLU A 163 -14.61 21.52 -6.77
CA GLU A 163 -13.28 21.06 -6.33
C GLU A 163 -12.98 19.66 -6.86
N ALA A 164 -13.98 18.78 -6.94
CA ALA A 164 -13.80 17.45 -7.50
C ALA A 164 -13.33 17.48 -8.97
N VAL A 165 -13.88 18.40 -9.78
CA VAL A 165 -13.44 18.59 -11.18
C VAL A 165 -11.94 18.94 -11.24
N VAL A 166 -11.46 19.81 -10.36
CA VAL A 166 -10.04 20.18 -10.30
C VAL A 166 -9.18 18.95 -10.01
N GLU A 167 -9.58 18.13 -9.05
CA GLU A 167 -8.80 16.94 -8.68
C GLU A 167 -8.86 15.84 -9.74
N PHE A 168 -9.99 15.66 -10.44
CA PHE A 168 -10.04 14.75 -11.60
C PHE A 168 -9.16 15.23 -12.76
N GLN A 169 -9.14 16.53 -13.04
CA GLN A 169 -8.21 17.10 -14.04
C GLN A 169 -6.75 16.90 -13.61
N ARG A 170 -6.46 17.06 -12.32
CA ARG A 170 -5.13 16.82 -11.77
C ARG A 170 -4.72 15.35 -11.86
N ALA A 171 -5.65 14.41 -11.69
CA ALA A 171 -5.39 12.99 -11.94
C ALA A 171 -4.93 12.76 -13.40
N LEU A 172 -5.53 13.47 -14.36
CA LEU A 172 -5.13 13.42 -15.78
C LEU A 172 -3.81 14.14 -16.11
N GLN A 173 -3.32 15.01 -15.23
CA GLN A 173 -1.98 15.58 -15.39
C GLN A 173 -0.90 14.55 -15.05
N PHE A 174 -1.17 13.66 -14.09
CA PHE A 174 -0.28 12.58 -13.71
C PHE A 174 -0.42 11.36 -14.65
N ASP A 175 -1.65 10.99 -14.98
CA ASP A 175 -1.97 9.90 -15.91
C ASP A 175 -3.03 10.35 -16.92
N PRO A 176 -2.61 10.81 -18.12
CA PRO A 176 -3.52 11.28 -19.16
C PRO A 176 -4.54 10.23 -19.63
N GLU A 177 -4.27 8.93 -19.42
CA GLU A 177 -5.13 7.83 -19.83
C GLU A 177 -5.99 7.28 -18.67
N HIS A 178 -6.04 7.97 -17.53
CA HIS A 178 -6.78 7.52 -16.35
C HIS A 178 -8.31 7.46 -16.60
N VAL A 179 -8.77 6.32 -17.11
CA VAL A 179 -10.13 6.08 -17.63
C VAL A 179 -11.21 6.55 -16.65
N LYS A 180 -11.10 6.19 -15.37
CA LYS A 180 -12.12 6.55 -14.37
C LYS A 180 -12.23 8.06 -14.14
N ALA A 181 -11.15 8.81 -14.29
CA ALA A 181 -11.15 10.26 -14.12
C ALA A 181 -11.79 10.95 -15.35
N ILE A 182 -11.51 10.44 -16.55
CA ILE A 182 -12.18 10.87 -17.79
C ILE A 182 -13.70 10.65 -17.70
N GLU A 183 -14.10 9.46 -17.25
CA GLU A 183 -15.52 9.12 -17.05
C GLU A 183 -16.18 10.02 -16.01
N ALA A 184 -15.52 10.25 -14.87
CA ALA A 184 -16.03 11.14 -13.83
C ALA A 184 -16.23 12.57 -14.35
N LEU A 185 -15.26 13.13 -15.07
CA LEU A 185 -15.38 14.47 -15.67
C LEU A 185 -16.55 14.55 -16.66
N LYS A 186 -16.73 13.52 -17.50
CA LYS A 186 -17.87 13.42 -18.42
C LYS A 186 -19.21 13.41 -17.69
N ILE A 187 -19.32 12.63 -16.60
CA ILE A 187 -20.52 12.58 -15.75
C ILE A 187 -20.82 13.96 -15.14
N LEU A 188 -19.78 14.70 -14.74
CA LEU A 188 -19.91 16.05 -14.20
C LEU A 188 -20.13 17.14 -15.26
N GLY A 189 -20.31 16.77 -16.53
CA GLY A 189 -20.57 17.70 -17.63
C GLY A 189 -19.34 18.45 -18.14
N VAL A 190 -18.14 18.00 -17.76
CA VAL A 190 -16.87 18.57 -18.23
C VAL A 190 -16.41 17.77 -19.44
N SER A 191 -16.77 18.25 -20.64
CA SER A 191 -16.24 17.70 -21.89
C SER A 191 -14.79 18.17 -22.09
N GLN A 192 -13.88 17.23 -22.33
CA GLN A 192 -12.51 17.51 -22.79
C GLN A 192 -12.63 18.26 -24.13
N THR A 193 -12.45 19.58 -24.11
CA THR A 193 -12.26 20.33 -25.34
C THR A 193 -10.84 20.06 -25.78
N THR A 194 -10.64 18.98 -26.54
CA THR A 194 -9.37 18.69 -27.20
C THR A 194 -9.00 19.91 -28.05
N ARG A 195 -7.85 20.51 -27.77
CA ARG A 195 -7.28 21.59 -28.59
C ARG A 195 -6.14 21.03 -29.41
#